data_AF-A0A2H5V906-F1
#
_entry.id   AF-A0A2H5V906-F1
#
_cell.length_a   1.000
_cell.length_b   1.000
_cell.length_c   1.000
_cell.angle_alpha   90.00
_cell.angle_beta   90.00
_cell.angle_gamma   90.00
#
_symmetry.space_group_name_H-M   'P 1'
#
loop_
_entity.id
_entity.type
_entity.pdbx_description
1 polymer ?
#
loop_
_entity_poly.entity_id
_entity_poly.type
_entity_poly.pdbx_seq_one_letter_code
_entity_poly.pdbx_strand_id
1 'polypeptide(L)'
;MAMEDNNSTSTKLHTYGALPFYQIHFVVKGDGKMFEEMLLARTRKRVKGVLKKSVEDVWWEGGKIVERLNNDSRLKHLLLSVLKGEDDIFIDPVENAVRIYTRFKMESDVTRHLSKEAIEAYNIIAGYVKSIMREFE
;
A
#
# COMPACT_ATOMS: atom_id res chain seq x y z
N MET A 1 -16.73 61.29 19.53
CA MET A 1 -16.20 60.15 20.31
C MET A 1 -16.97 58.91 19.89
N ALA A 2 -16.40 58.16 18.95
CA ALA A 2 -16.59 56.73 18.69
C ALA A 2 -15.73 56.45 17.45
N MET A 3 -14.65 55.70 17.64
CA MET A 3 -13.79 55.21 16.57
C MET A 3 -14.52 54.05 15.89
N GLU A 4 -14.71 54.12 14.57
CA GLU A 4 -15.09 52.94 13.80
C GLU A 4 -13.80 52.26 13.35
N ASP A 5 -13.47 51.18 14.06
CA ASP A 5 -12.35 50.30 13.78
C ASP A 5 -12.58 49.57 12.44
N ASN A 6 -12.01 50.13 11.37
CA ASN A 6 -11.78 49.43 10.12
C ASN A 6 -10.68 48.38 10.31
N ASN A 7 -11.03 47.22 10.86
CA ASN A 7 -10.18 46.05 10.72
C ASN A 7 -11.02 44.79 10.54
N SER A 8 -11.72 44.72 9.40
CA SER A 8 -12.12 43.43 8.84
C SER A 8 -10.86 42.74 8.31
N THR A 9 -10.07 42.16 9.22
CA THR A 9 -9.20 41.05 8.87
C THR A 9 -10.10 39.92 8.41
N SER A 10 -10.40 39.90 7.12
CA SER A 10 -10.86 38.71 6.42
C SER A 10 -9.80 37.64 6.65
N THR A 11 -10.00 36.83 7.68
CA THR A 11 -9.29 35.58 7.87
C THR A 11 -9.64 34.76 6.64
N LYS A 12 -8.77 34.78 5.62
CA LYS A 12 -8.85 33.87 4.49
C LYS A 12 -8.82 32.46 5.05
N LEU A 13 -10.01 31.89 5.25
CA LEU A 13 -10.18 30.48 5.49
C LEU A 13 -9.66 29.82 4.20
N HIS A 14 -8.44 29.31 4.22
CA HIS A 14 -7.99 28.39 3.19
C HIS A 14 -8.86 27.15 3.33
N THR A 15 -9.92 27.07 2.53
CA THR A 15 -10.70 25.85 2.35
C THR A 15 -9.77 24.84 1.71
N TYR A 16 -9.12 24.02 2.53
CA TYR A 16 -8.59 22.75 2.08
C TYR A 16 -9.80 21.92 1.64
N GLY A 17 -10.21 22.05 0.37
CA GLY A 17 -11.11 21.10 -0.26
C GLY A 17 -10.51 19.70 -0.20
N ALA A 18 -11.31 18.66 -0.49
CA ALA A 18 -10.82 17.29 -0.53
C ALA A 18 -9.55 17.20 -1.40
N LEU A 19 -8.41 16.93 -0.76
CA LEU A 19 -7.15 16.79 -1.47
C LEU A 19 -7.25 15.54 -2.37
N PRO A 20 -6.80 15.60 -3.64
CA PRO A 20 -6.99 14.52 -4.61
C PRO A 20 -6.00 13.38 -4.35
N PHE A 21 -6.23 12.64 -3.26
CA PHE A 21 -5.48 11.46 -2.88
C PHE A 21 -6.29 10.20 -3.19
N TYR A 22 -5.63 9.23 -3.82
CA TYR A 22 -6.21 7.96 -4.23
C TYR A 22 -5.37 6.81 -3.69
N GLN A 23 -6.01 5.66 -3.59
CA GLN A 23 -5.37 4.42 -3.18
C GLN A 23 -5.82 3.32 -4.14
N ILE A 24 -4.89 2.52 -4.64
CA ILE A 24 -5.20 1.39 -5.52
C ILE A 24 -5.30 0.14 -4.67
N HIS A 25 -6.41 -0.58 -4.82
CA HIS A 25 -6.68 -1.83 -4.12
C HIS A 25 -6.85 -2.95 -5.14
N PHE A 26 -6.10 -4.02 -4.97
CA PHE A 26 -6.35 -5.31 -5.60
C PHE A 26 -7.11 -6.18 -4.61
N VAL A 27 -8.23 -6.75 -5.03
CA VAL A 27 -9.15 -7.47 -4.12
C VAL A 27 -9.24 -8.93 -4.52
N VAL A 28 -8.91 -9.81 -3.58
CA VAL A 28 -9.14 -11.26 -3.69
C VAL A 28 -10.39 -11.61 -2.90
N LYS A 29 -11.45 -12.05 -3.58
CA LYS A 29 -12.72 -12.45 -2.92
C LYS A 29 -12.59 -13.84 -2.31
N GLY A 30 -13.16 -14.02 -1.13
CA GLY A 30 -13.30 -15.29 -0.42
C GLY A 30 -14.75 -15.63 -0.08
N ASP A 31 -14.91 -16.67 0.71
CA ASP A 31 -16.17 -17.33 1.05
C ASP A 31 -16.70 -17.00 2.46
N GLY A 32 -16.19 -15.95 3.10
CA GLY A 32 -16.72 -15.41 4.36
C GLY A 32 -15.99 -15.86 5.63
N LYS A 33 -14.83 -16.51 5.52
CA LYS A 33 -13.94 -16.81 6.65
C LYS A 33 -13.05 -15.61 6.98
N MET A 34 -12.86 -15.34 8.28
CA MET A 34 -11.90 -14.33 8.73
C MET A 34 -10.49 -14.93 8.70
N PHE A 35 -9.61 -14.34 7.90
CA PHE A 35 -8.23 -14.80 7.70
C PHE A 35 -7.17 -13.90 8.36
N GLU A 36 -7.55 -13.05 9.31
CA GLU A 36 -6.69 -12.00 9.90
C GLU A 36 -5.32 -12.53 10.33
N GLU A 37 -5.27 -13.54 11.21
CA GLU A 37 -4.00 -14.09 11.72
C GLU A 37 -3.13 -14.75 10.63
N MET A 38 -3.74 -15.16 9.51
CA MET A 38 -3.05 -15.87 8.44
C MET A 38 -2.51 -14.93 7.37
N LEU A 39 -3.27 -13.89 7.03
CA LEU A 39 -3.07 -13.10 5.82
C LEU A 39 -2.67 -11.65 6.10
N LEU A 40 -2.90 -11.10 7.30
CA LEU A 40 -2.52 -9.72 7.61
C LEU A 40 -1.00 -9.56 7.52
N ALA A 41 -0.51 -8.80 6.55
CA ALA A 41 0.91 -8.62 6.32
C ALA A 41 1.24 -7.28 5.69
N ARG A 42 2.49 -6.84 5.84
CA ARG A 42 3.00 -5.67 5.14
C ARG A 42 4.48 -5.83 4.79
N THR A 43 4.87 -5.27 3.66
CA THR A 43 6.29 -5.18 3.29
C THR A 43 7.05 -4.25 4.23
N ARG A 44 8.36 -4.47 4.31
CA ARG A 44 9.39 -3.60 4.85
C ARG A 44 10.54 -3.56 3.86
N LYS A 45 11.33 -2.49 3.95
CA LYS A 45 12.49 -2.30 3.09
C LYS A 45 13.65 -1.67 3.82
N ARG A 46 14.85 -2.07 3.43
CA ARG A 46 16.10 -1.40 3.82
C ARG A 46 16.52 -0.46 2.70
N VAL A 47 16.65 0.82 3.02
CA VAL A 47 17.07 1.86 2.08
C VAL A 47 18.47 2.34 2.43
N LYS A 48 19.33 2.53 1.42
CA LYS A 48 20.66 3.11 1.56
C LYS A 48 20.75 4.44 0.81
N GLY A 49 21.55 5.36 1.35
CA GLY A 49 21.83 6.66 0.73
C GLY A 49 20.87 7.78 1.14
N VAL A 50 21.39 9.01 1.19
CA VAL A 50 20.62 10.21 1.59
C VAL A 50 20.05 10.93 0.36
N LEU A 51 20.86 11.08 -0.70
CA LEU A 51 20.52 11.80 -1.94
C LEU A 51 20.04 10.87 -3.07
N LYS A 52 20.67 9.69 -3.21
CA LYS A 52 20.24 8.63 -4.13
C LYS A 52 19.83 7.42 -3.32
N LYS A 53 18.55 7.36 -2.97
CA LYS A 53 17.98 6.24 -2.22
C LYS A 53 17.92 4.99 -3.10
N SER A 54 18.56 3.92 -2.65
CA SER A 54 18.41 2.58 -3.24
C SER A 54 17.72 1.65 -2.24
N VAL A 55 16.79 0.84 -2.73
CA VAL A 55 16.21 -0.25 -1.94
C VAL A 55 17.16 -1.44 -2.07
N GLU A 56 17.78 -1.83 -0.97
CA GLU A 56 18.80 -2.89 -0.91
C GLU A 56 18.21 -4.23 -0.48
N ASP A 57 17.09 -4.20 0.23
CA ASP A 57 16.43 -5.39 0.73
C ASP A 57 14.95 -5.14 0.96
N VAL A 58 14.16 -6.20 0.84
CA VAL A 58 12.72 -6.20 1.08
C VAL A 58 12.36 -7.50 1.76
N TRP A 59 11.49 -7.40 2.76
CA TRP A 59 10.88 -8.53 3.45
C TRP A 59 9.44 -8.22 3.82
N TRP A 60 8.70 -9.24 4.21
CA TRP A 60 7.33 -9.16 4.71
C TRP A 60 7.30 -9.45 6.21
N GLU A 61 6.44 -8.73 6.93
CA GLU A 61 6.13 -8.92 8.34
C GLU A 61 4.62 -9.05 8.54
N GLY A 62 4.19 -9.91 9.46
CA GLY A 62 2.77 -10.19 9.72
C GLY A 62 2.48 -11.67 9.95
N GLY A 63 1.28 -12.08 9.58
CA GLY A 63 0.74 -13.42 9.74
C GLY A 63 1.45 -14.50 8.90
N LYS A 64 0.89 -15.71 8.91
CA LYS A 64 1.55 -16.91 8.33
C LYS A 64 1.93 -16.80 6.85
N ILE A 65 1.25 -15.96 6.06
CA ILE A 65 1.57 -15.74 4.65
C ILE A 65 3.01 -15.28 4.40
N VAL A 66 3.64 -14.59 5.37
CA VAL A 66 4.95 -13.98 5.18
C VAL A 66 6.06 -15.01 4.93
N GLU A 67 5.94 -16.23 5.44
CA GLU A 67 6.91 -17.30 5.17
C GLU A 67 7.00 -17.59 3.67
N ARG A 68 5.84 -17.73 3.02
CA ARG A 68 5.77 -18.00 1.57
C ARG A 68 6.23 -16.79 0.76
N LEU A 69 5.82 -15.59 1.16
CA LEU A 69 6.21 -14.36 0.46
C LEU A 69 7.71 -14.07 0.56
N ASN A 70 8.34 -14.34 1.72
CA ASN A 70 9.76 -14.12 1.93
C ASN A 70 10.64 -15.18 1.26
N ASN A 71 10.11 -16.39 1.04
CA ASN A 71 10.80 -17.46 0.32
C ASN A 71 10.69 -17.34 -1.22
N ASP A 72 9.83 -16.46 -1.74
CA ASP A 72 9.71 -16.20 -3.18
C ASP A 72 10.78 -15.22 -3.67
N SER A 73 11.85 -15.75 -4.24
CA SER A 73 12.98 -14.95 -4.77
C SER A 73 12.59 -14.07 -5.95
N ARG A 74 11.64 -14.50 -6.80
CA ARG A 74 11.14 -13.71 -7.93
C ARG A 74 10.35 -12.51 -7.42
N LEU A 75 9.44 -12.73 -6.47
CA LEU A 75 8.70 -11.65 -5.82
C LEU A 75 9.64 -10.66 -5.16
N LYS A 76 10.63 -11.14 -4.38
CA LYS A 76 11.62 -10.28 -3.74
C LYS A 76 12.36 -9.39 -4.75
N HIS A 77 12.79 -9.97 -5.88
CA HIS A 77 13.45 -9.22 -6.94
C HIS A 77 12.56 -8.13 -7.56
N LEU A 78 11.29 -8.44 -7.87
CA LEU A 78 10.34 -7.46 -8.37
C LEU A 78 10.13 -6.31 -7.38
N LEU A 79 9.99 -6.63 -6.09
CA LEU A 79 9.74 -5.64 -5.04
C LEU A 79 10.90 -4.67 -4.80
N LEU A 80 12.15 -5.05 -5.07
CA LEU A 80 13.30 -4.12 -5.02
C LEU A 80 13.12 -2.93 -5.99
N SER A 81 12.43 -3.14 -7.11
CA SER A 81 12.12 -2.06 -8.06
C SER A 81 10.84 -1.33 -7.67
N VAL A 82 9.76 -2.07 -7.41
CA VAL A 82 8.42 -1.53 -7.10
C VAL A 82 8.47 -0.60 -5.89
N LEU A 83 9.14 -1.01 -4.81
CA LEU A 83 9.21 -0.24 -3.55
C LEU A 83 10.19 0.96 -3.59
N LYS A 84 10.80 1.26 -4.75
CA LYS A 84 11.49 2.54 -4.97
C LYS A 84 10.50 3.70 -5.13
N GLY A 85 9.37 3.44 -5.81
CA GLY A 85 8.29 4.41 -6.01
C GLY A 85 7.08 4.15 -5.11
N GLU A 86 6.96 2.94 -4.56
CA GLU A 86 5.97 2.61 -3.55
C GLU A 86 6.54 2.74 -2.14
N ASP A 87 5.66 2.97 -1.17
CA ASP A 87 6.00 2.91 0.24
C ASP A 87 6.06 1.45 0.71
N ASP A 88 5.04 1.02 1.46
CA ASP A 88 4.80 -0.34 1.85
C ASP A 88 3.56 -0.84 1.07
N ILE A 89 3.59 -2.08 0.64
CA ILE A 89 2.42 -2.86 0.24
C ILE A 89 1.85 -3.55 1.48
N PHE A 90 0.53 -3.55 1.59
CA PHE A 90 -0.25 -4.16 2.67
C PHE A 90 -1.12 -5.28 2.11
N ILE A 91 -1.31 -6.33 2.90
CA ILE A 91 -2.29 -7.39 2.72
C ILE A 91 -3.20 -7.33 3.94
N ASP A 92 -4.49 -7.11 3.71
CA ASP A 92 -5.45 -6.76 4.75
C ASP A 92 -6.77 -7.51 4.52
N PRO A 93 -7.06 -8.55 5.32
CA PRO A 93 -8.34 -9.24 5.30
C PRO A 93 -9.46 -8.30 5.77
N VAL A 94 -10.54 -8.21 4.99
CA VAL A 94 -11.73 -7.41 5.32
C VAL A 94 -12.97 -8.21 4.97
N GLU A 95 -13.78 -8.51 5.98
CA GLU A 95 -15.02 -9.27 5.83
C GLU A 95 -14.81 -10.59 5.06
N ASN A 96 -15.29 -10.65 3.81
CA ASN A 96 -15.22 -11.80 2.91
C ASN A 96 -14.18 -11.63 1.79
N ALA A 97 -13.24 -10.70 1.92
CA ALA A 97 -12.22 -10.43 0.93
C ALA A 97 -10.87 -10.11 1.56
N VAL A 98 -9.83 -10.09 0.74
CA VAL A 98 -8.50 -9.65 1.13
C VAL A 98 -8.08 -8.54 0.18
N ARG A 99 -7.73 -7.38 0.75
CA ARG A 99 -7.25 -6.23 0.01
C ARG A 99 -5.73 -6.23 -0.02
N ILE A 100 -5.17 -5.95 -1.18
CA ILE A 100 -3.74 -5.72 -1.36
C ILE A 100 -3.59 -4.29 -1.87
N TYR A 101 -2.93 -3.43 -1.11
CA TYR A 101 -2.90 -1.98 -1.39
C TYR A 101 -1.58 -1.32 -0.99
N THR A 102 -1.36 -0.10 -1.46
CA THR A 102 -0.25 0.78 -1.03
C THR A 102 -0.79 2.02 -0.33
N ARG A 103 0.07 2.93 0.14
CA ARG A 103 -0.39 4.18 0.78
C ARG A 103 -1.15 5.07 -0.20
N PHE A 104 -1.95 5.99 0.34
CA PHE A 104 -2.60 7.05 -0.45
C PHE A 104 -1.57 7.88 -1.21
N LYS A 105 -1.88 8.22 -2.45
CA LYS A 105 -1.03 8.98 -3.37
C LYS A 105 -1.79 10.13 -4.00
N MET A 106 -1.08 11.21 -4.31
CA MET A 106 -1.65 12.29 -5.10
C MET A 106 -2.04 11.79 -6.48
N GLU A 107 -3.09 12.36 -7.08
CA GLU A 107 -3.62 12.00 -8.41
C GLU A 107 -2.53 11.85 -9.48
N SER A 108 -1.59 12.79 -9.52
CA SER A 108 -0.48 12.83 -10.49
C SER A 108 0.41 11.59 -10.43
N ASP A 109 0.42 10.88 -9.29
CA ASP A 109 1.28 9.73 -9.05
C ASP A 109 0.53 8.40 -9.20
N VAL A 110 -0.80 8.38 -9.26
CA VAL A 110 -1.59 7.12 -9.22
C VAL A 110 -1.23 6.18 -10.37
N THR A 111 -1.19 6.68 -11.60
CA THR A 111 -0.97 5.85 -12.80
C THR A 111 0.49 5.49 -13.02
N ARG A 112 1.43 6.29 -12.51
CA ARG A 112 2.88 6.09 -12.70
C ARG A 112 3.40 4.80 -12.05
N HIS A 113 2.69 4.24 -11.09
CA HIS A 113 3.18 3.14 -10.27
C HIS A 113 2.59 1.76 -10.61
N LEU A 114 1.74 1.68 -11.64
CA LEU A 114 1.28 0.41 -12.21
C LEU A 114 2.21 -0.07 -13.33
N SER A 115 3.51 -0.20 -13.03
CA SER A 115 4.44 -0.79 -14.00
C SER A 115 4.12 -2.28 -14.23
N LYS A 116 4.68 -2.86 -15.29
CA LYS A 116 4.51 -4.30 -15.56
C LYS A 116 5.01 -5.15 -14.39
N GLU A 117 6.13 -4.76 -13.79
CA GLU A 117 6.72 -5.41 -12.62
C GLU A 117 5.82 -5.29 -11.39
N ALA A 118 5.19 -4.13 -11.19
CA ALA A 118 4.23 -3.93 -10.10
C ALA A 118 3.02 -4.86 -10.28
N ILE A 119 2.41 -4.88 -11.47
CA ILE A 119 1.28 -5.76 -11.78
C ILE A 119 1.66 -7.23 -11.57
N GLU A 120 2.86 -7.64 -12.01
CA GLU A 120 3.35 -8.99 -11.81
C GLU A 120 3.54 -9.33 -10.32
N ALA A 121 4.11 -8.42 -9.53
CA ALA A 121 4.23 -8.59 -8.08
C ALA A 121 2.86 -8.76 -7.42
N TYR A 122 1.87 -7.92 -7.77
CA TYR A 122 0.51 -8.03 -7.25
C TYR A 122 -0.15 -9.36 -7.63
N ASN A 123 0.06 -9.85 -8.85
CA ASN A 123 -0.46 -11.15 -9.27
C ASN A 123 0.14 -12.31 -8.46
N ILE A 124 1.45 -12.26 -8.18
CA ILE A 124 2.11 -13.27 -7.35
C ILE A 124 1.56 -13.21 -5.91
N ILE A 125 1.46 -12.02 -5.32
CA ILE A 125 0.89 -11.84 -3.97
C ILE A 125 -0.55 -12.37 -3.91
N ALA A 126 -1.39 -11.99 -4.87
CA ALA A 126 -2.77 -12.48 -4.97
C ALA A 126 -2.85 -14.00 -5.14
N GLY A 127 -1.89 -14.61 -5.84
CA GLY A 127 -1.74 -16.05 -5.97
C GLY A 127 -1.51 -16.73 -4.61
N TYR A 128 -0.59 -16.22 -3.79
CA TYR A 128 -0.36 -16.74 -2.44
C TYR A 128 -1.54 -16.54 -1.51
N VAL A 129 -2.16 -15.36 -1.53
CA VAL A 129 -3.39 -15.07 -0.79
C VAL A 129 -4.45 -16.11 -1.14
N LYS A 130 -4.71 -16.33 -2.43
CA LYS A 130 -5.69 -17.30 -2.91
C LYS A 130 -5.33 -18.75 -2.54
N SER A 131 -4.05 -19.11 -2.55
CA SER A 131 -3.59 -20.44 -2.12
C SER A 131 -3.93 -20.69 -0.66
N ILE A 132 -3.60 -19.73 0.22
CA ILE A 132 -3.87 -19.86 1.65
C ILE A 132 -5.37 -19.90 1.90
N MET A 133 -6.16 -19.03 1.27
CA MET A 133 -7.62 -19.06 1.45
C MET A 133 -8.22 -20.44 1.15
N ARG A 134 -7.76 -21.10 0.07
CA ARG A 134 -8.22 -22.45 -0.30
C ARG A 134 -7.76 -23.58 0.62
N GLU A 135 -6.64 -23.41 1.33
CA GLU A 135 -6.18 -24.42 2.29
C GLU A 135 -7.08 -24.51 3.52
N PHE A 136 -7.82 -23.43 3.79
CA PHE A 136 -8.71 -23.32 4.93
C PHE A 136 -10.18 -23.20 4.51
N GLU A 137 -10.50 -23.41 3.22
CA GLU A 137 -11.86 -23.66 2.68
C GLU A 137 -12.34 -25.05 3.11
#